data_AF-A0A951ZIG6-F1
#
_entry.id   AF-A0A951ZIG6-F1
#
_cell.length_a   1.000
_cell.length_b   1.000
_cell.length_c   1.000
_cell.angle_alpha   90.00
_cell.angle_beta   90.00
_cell.angle_gamma   90.00
#
_symmetry.space_group_name_H-M   'P 1'
#
loop_
_entity.id
_entity.type
_entity.pdbx_description
1 polymer ?
#
loop_
_entity_poly.entity_id
_entity_poly.type
_entity_poly.pdbx_seq_one_letter_code
_entity_poly.pdbx_strand_id
1 'polypeptide(L)' 'MNVSCPECRSVFRVDPSKVPTVGVRARCSVCGGVITIASPSGAAVAAPSTTPERVITPTVT' A
#
# COMPACT_ATOMS: atom_id res chain seq x y z
N MET A 1 -9.30 -4.27 7.53
CA MET A 1 -8.31 -4.44 6.43
C MET A 1 -7.02 -5.05 6.98
N ASN A 2 -6.12 -5.54 6.14
CA ASN A 2 -4.80 -6.03 6.53
C ASN A 2 -3.72 -5.08 6.02
N VAL A 3 -2.68 -4.86 6.84
CA VAL A 3 -1.51 -4.06 6.48
C VAL A 3 -0.25 -4.85 6.79
N SER A 4 0.77 -4.70 5.97
CA SER A 4 2.08 -5.32 6.17
C SER A 4 3.09 -4.27 6.65
N CYS A 5 3.96 -4.67 7.56
CA CYS A 5 5.09 -3.84 7.95
C CYS A 5 6.10 -3.75 6.78
N PRO A 6 6.55 -2.55 6.37
CA PRO A 6 7.52 -2.42 5.28
C PRO A 6 8.91 -2.97 5.65
N GLU A 7 9.24 -3.00 6.94
CA GLU A 7 10.55 -3.43 7.43
C GLU A 7 10.69 -4.95 7.50
N CYS A 8 9.77 -5.62 8.22
CA CYS A 8 9.86 -7.05 8.51
C CYS A 8 8.81 -7.90 7.78
N ARG A 9 7.94 -7.26 6.98
CA ARG A 9 6.83 -7.89 6.25
C ARG A 9 5.80 -8.66 7.10
N SER A 10 5.78 -8.43 8.42
CA SER A 10 4.76 -9.00 9.29
C SER A 10 3.38 -8.40 8.98
N VAL A 11 2.34 -9.25 8.99
CA VAL A 11 0.97 -8.88 8.59
C VAL A 11 0.11 -8.65 9.82
N PHE A 12 -0.54 -7.49 9.87
CA PHE A 12 -1.41 -7.09 10.98
C PHE A 12 -2.84 -6.83 10.50
N ARG A 13 -3.81 -7.24 11.32
CA ARG A 13 -5.23 -6.91 11.10
C ARG A 13 -5.51 -5.55 11.71
N VAL A 14 -6.01 -4.63 10.89
CA VAL A 14 -6.41 -3.28 11.31
C VAL A 14 -7.89 -3.12 11.10
N ASP A 15 -8.56 -2.64 12.14
CA ASP A 15 -9.98 -2.33 12.08
C ASP A 15 -10.18 -0.97 11.38
N PRO A 16 -10.81 -0.94 10.20
CA PRO A 16 -10.92 0.28 9.41
C PRO A 16 -11.81 1.33 10.09
N SER A 17 -12.76 0.92 10.95
CA SER A 17 -13.59 1.83 11.73
C SER A 17 -12.81 2.54 12.84
N LYS A 18 -11.61 2.06 13.16
CA LYS A 18 -10.68 2.69 14.11
C LYS A 18 -9.61 3.56 13.43
N VAL A 19 -9.52 3.53 12.09
CA VAL A 19 -8.54 4.34 11.34
C VAL A 19 -9.15 5.71 11.06
N PRO A 20 -8.55 6.81 11.57
CA PRO A 20 -9.06 8.15 11.31
C PRO A 20 -8.87 8.53 9.84
N THR A 21 -9.73 9.40 9.30
CA THR A 21 -9.74 9.80 7.87
C THR A 21 -8.42 10.37 7.36
N VAL A 22 -7.61 10.98 8.23
CA VAL A 22 -6.27 11.50 7.89
C VAL A 22 -5.20 10.40 7.74
N GLY A 23 -5.52 9.15 8.09
CA GLY A 23 -4.55 8.06 8.22
C GLY A 23 -3.82 8.10 9.56
N VAL A 24 -3.13 7.03 9.90
CA VAL A 24 -2.41 6.92 11.19
C VAL A 24 -1.06 6.22 11.01
N ARG A 25 -0.10 6.57 11.87
CA ARG A 25 1.19 5.88 11.99
C ARG A 25 1.13 4.90 13.16
N ALA A 26 1.23 3.61 12.89
CA ALA A 26 1.38 2.58 13.91
C ALA A 26 2.85 2.15 14.04
N ARG A 27 3.23 1.58 15.17
CA ARG A 27 4.53 0.91 15.34
C ARG A 27 4.35 -0.60 15.26
N CYS A 28 5.26 -1.26 14.57
CA CYS A 28 5.31 -2.70 14.48
C CYS A 28 5.73 -3.30 15.82
N SER A 29 4.92 -4.17 16.42
CA SER A 29 5.29 -4.85 17.68
C SER A 29 6.41 -5.88 17.52
N VAL A 30 6.79 -6.23 16.29
CA VAL A 30 7.84 -7.23 16.00
C VAL A 30 9.23 -6.57 15.92
N CYS A 31 9.35 -5.49 15.15
CA CYS A 31 10.64 -4.84 14.90
C CYS A 31 10.71 -3.36 15.34
N GLY A 32 9.60 -2.78 15.82
CA GLY A 32 9.52 -1.37 16.20
C GLY A 32 9.37 -0.38 15.02
N GLY A 33 9.43 -0.86 13.77
CA GLY A 33 9.32 -0.02 12.57
C GLY A 33 7.98 0.73 12.45
N VAL A 34 7.98 1.86 11.74
CA VAL A 34 6.78 2.69 11.56
C VAL A 34 5.98 2.21 10.35
N ILE A 35 4.68 1.99 10.55
CA ILE A 35 3.73 1.54 9.53
C ILE A 35 2.74 2.68 9.27
N THR A 36 2.72 3.19 8.03
CA THR A 36 1.75 4.19 7.61
C THR A 36 0.49 3.51 7.12
N ILE A 37 -0.63 3.74 7.82
CA ILE A 37 -1.94 3.22 7.45
C ILE A 37 -2.74 4.34 6.83
N ALA A 38 -2.95 4.28 5.51
CA ALA A 38 -3.82 5.20 4.80
C ALA A 38 -5.29 4.81 4.99
N SER A 39 -6.15 5.82 5.11
CA SER A 39 -7.60 5.64 5.13
C SER A 39 -8.07 5.15 3.77
N PRO A 40 -9.09 4.27 3.69
CA PRO A 40 -9.64 3.82 2.41
C PRO A 40 -10.22 4.97 1.57
N SER A 41 -10.64 6.08 2.20
CA SER A 41 -11.14 7.29 1.51
C SER A 41 -10.04 8.22 1.00
N GLY A 42 -8.78 7.96 1.35
CA GLY A 42 -7.60 8.66 0.87
C GLY A 42 -6.68 7.65 0.21
N ALA A 43 -7.17 6.98 -0.84
CA ALA A 43 -6.38 6.21 -1.78
C ALA A 43 -5.39 7.16 -2.49
N ALA A 44 -4.41 7.66 -1.75
CA ALA A 44 -3.22 8.28 -2.28
C ALA A 44 -2.39 7.15 -2.90
N VAL A 45 -2.66 6.92 -4.18
CA VAL A 45 -1.66 6.62 -5.19
C VAL A 45 -0.59 5.63 -4.73
N ALA A 46 -0.97 4.40 -4.38
CA ALA A 46 -0.12 3.29 -4.77
C ALA A 46 -0.24 3.26 -6.30
N ALA A 47 0.67 3.96 -6.98
CA ALA A 47 0.76 3.97 -8.42
C ALA A 47 0.56 2.53 -8.92
N PRO A 48 -0.35 2.25 -9.87
CA PRO A 48 -0.22 1.01 -10.58
C PRO A 48 1.17 1.08 -11.19
N SER A 49 2.07 0.16 -10.83
CA SER A 49 3.02 -0.35 -11.81
C SER A 49 2.20 -1.05 -12.91
N THR A 50 1.42 -0.25 -13.64
CA THR A 50 1.22 -0.47 -15.06
C THR A 50 2.61 -0.26 -15.62
N THR A 51 3.33 -1.36 -15.75
CA THR A 51 4.25 -1.52 -16.86
C THR A 51 3.40 -1.26 -18.10
N PRO A 52 3.55 -0.15 -18.87
CA PRO A 52 3.19 -0.24 -20.26
C PRO A 52 4.25 -1.16 -20.86
N GLU A 53 3.94 -2.46 -20.90
CA GLU A 53 4.52 -3.38 -21.87
C GLU A 53 4.40 -2.68 -23.22
N ARG A 54 5.51 -2.09 -23.68
CA ARG A 54 5.62 -1.52 -25.01
C ARG A 54 5.62 -2.69 -25.99
N VAL A 55 4.44 -3.20 -26.29
CA VAL A 55 4.19 -3.94 -27.53
C VAL A 55 4.41 -2.95 -28.67
N ILE A 56 5.61 -2.98 -29.25
CA ILE A 56 5.87 -2.42 -30.58
C ILE A 56 5.77 -3.53 -31.61
N THR A 57 4.58 -3.69 -32.16
CA THR A 57 4.33 -4.22 -33.51
C THR A 57 2.94 -3.75 -33.89
N PRO A 58 2.67 -3.15 -35.08
CA PRO A 58 3.02 -3.62 -36.43
C PRO A 58 3.49 -2.46 -37.37
N THR A 59 3.92 -2.63 -38.64
CA THR A 59 3.09 -2.97 -39.81
C THR A 59 3.98 -3.13 -41.07
N VAL A 60 3.64 -4.15 -41.86
CA VAL A 60 4.18 -4.48 -43.19
C VAL A 60 3.82 -3.40 -44.23
N THR A 61 4.76 -3.03 -45.10
CA THR A 61 4.52 -2.45 -46.44
C THR A 61 5.57 -2.98 -47.39
#